data_AF-A0A8B7NLH8-F1
#
_entry.id   AF-A0A8B7NLH8-F1
#
_cell.length_a   1.000
_cell.length_b   1.000
_cell.length_c   1.000
_cell.angle_alpha   90.00
_cell.angle_beta   90.00
_cell.angle_gamma   90.00
#
_symmetry.space_group_name_H-M   'P 1'
#
loop_
_entity.id
_entity.type
_entity.pdbx_description
1 polymer ?
#
loop_
_entity_poly.entity_id
_entity_poly.type
_entity_poly.pdbx_seq_one_letter_code
_entity_poly.pdbx_strand_id
1 'polypeptide(L)'
;MMKSVGLVLLLIATFAYSSVEGKPRKCGSSVENAIFENQDLKDALSACKSDPKGSAALAALALTATCRGYNFKVARGDKCDEVVAPYMKCVAGKLGYLKADGSIDGAKILAQYRSYAVARGSICRNEYDFGARHCGTSISNYAFLGRAECLITAMYQYPG
;
A
#
# COMPACT_ATOMS: atom_id res chain seq x y z
N MET A 1 27.78 16.78 -44.56
CA MET A 1 27.35 15.41 -44.21
C MET A 1 26.50 15.46 -42.94
N MET A 2 25.18 15.60 -43.09
CA MET A 2 24.24 15.59 -41.97
C MET A 2 23.93 14.14 -41.61
N LYS A 3 24.44 13.68 -40.46
CA LYS A 3 24.07 12.37 -39.93
C LYS A 3 22.62 12.44 -39.46
N SER A 4 21.78 11.81 -40.28
CA SER A 4 20.37 11.44 -40.10
C SER A 4 19.86 11.53 -38.65
N VAL A 5 19.22 12.65 -38.34
CA VAL A 5 18.39 12.85 -37.15
C VAL A 5 17.15 11.94 -37.17
N GLY A 6 16.81 11.36 -38.33
CA GLY A 6 15.68 10.45 -38.49
C GLY A 6 15.84 9.09 -37.81
N LEU A 7 17.08 8.62 -37.55
CA LEU A 7 17.29 7.30 -36.97
C LEU A 7 17.08 7.27 -35.44
N VAL A 8 17.27 8.41 -34.76
CA VAL A 8 17.09 8.51 -33.30
C VAL A 8 15.61 8.60 -32.92
N LEU A 9 14.77 9.18 -33.79
CA LEU A 9 13.33 9.26 -33.57
C LEU A 9 12.61 7.91 -33.73
N LEU A 10 13.16 7.01 -34.58
CA LEU A 10 12.58 5.67 -34.80
C LEU A 10 12.79 4.71 -33.62
N LEU A 11 13.80 4.94 -32.77
CA LEU A 11 14.04 4.12 -31.57
C LEU A 11 13.19 4.54 -30.36
N ILE A 12 12.60 5.74 -30.36
CA ILE A 12 11.68 6.18 -29.29
C ILE A 12 10.26 5.66 -29.54
N ALA A 13 9.87 5.43 -30.80
CA ALA A 13 8.55 4.92 -31.16
C ALA A 13 8.32 3.45 -30.75
N THR A 14 9.38 2.66 -30.54
CA THR A 14 9.27 1.25 -30.14
C THR A 14 8.95 1.01 -28.67
N PHE A 15 9.00 2.04 -27.81
CA PHE A 15 8.53 1.93 -26.42
C PHE A 15 7.05 2.31 -26.25
N ALA A 16 6.41 2.84 -27.31
CA ALA A 16 4.98 3.19 -27.30
C ALA A 16 4.07 2.03 -27.75
N TYR A 17 4.60 1.05 -28.48
CA TYR A 17 3.82 -0.02 -29.13
C TYR A 17 3.85 -1.39 -28.45
N SER A 18 4.37 -1.51 -27.22
CA SER A 18 4.22 -2.73 -26.41
C SER A 18 2.95 -2.74 -25.54
N SER A 19 1.98 -1.86 -25.83
CA SER A 19 0.75 -1.67 -25.05
C SER A 19 -0.49 -2.32 -25.66
N VAL A 20 -0.34 -3.24 -26.61
CA VAL A 20 -1.47 -3.94 -27.23
C VAL A 20 -1.19 -5.43 -27.17
N GLU A 21 -2.17 -6.14 -26.61
CA GLU A 21 -2.30 -7.60 -26.55
C GLU A 21 -1.59 -8.32 -25.38
N GLY A 22 -2.36 -8.47 -24.29
CA GLY A 22 -2.36 -9.74 -23.55
C GLY A 22 -1.30 -9.96 -22.47
N LYS A 23 -0.97 -8.96 -21.63
CA LYS A 23 -0.16 -9.19 -20.42
C LYS A 23 -0.93 -8.83 -19.16
N PRO A 24 -0.97 -9.70 -18.13
CA PRO A 24 -1.88 -9.57 -17.00
C PRO A 24 -1.62 -8.24 -16.29
N ARG A 25 -2.67 -7.61 -15.76
CA ARG A 25 -2.62 -6.37 -14.99
C ARG A 25 -1.60 -6.47 -13.85
N LYS A 26 -0.34 -6.08 -14.11
CA LYS A 26 0.79 -6.20 -13.16
C LYS A 26 0.85 -5.05 -12.16
N CYS A 27 -0.03 -4.05 -12.27
CA CYS A 27 0.08 -2.88 -11.43
C CYS A 27 -0.14 -3.21 -9.95
N GLY A 28 -1.20 -3.98 -9.67
CA GLY A 28 -1.52 -4.46 -8.32
C GLY A 28 -0.28 -5.08 -7.65
N SER A 29 0.36 -6.06 -8.31
CA SER A 29 1.54 -6.75 -7.76
C SER A 29 2.73 -5.83 -7.61
N SER A 30 2.89 -4.89 -8.54
CA SER A 30 4.02 -3.96 -8.50
C SER A 30 3.86 -2.93 -7.37
N VAL A 31 2.64 -2.45 -7.12
CA VAL A 31 2.33 -1.56 -5.98
C VAL A 31 2.38 -2.32 -4.66
N GLU A 32 1.87 -3.56 -4.64
CA GLU A 32 1.98 -4.47 -3.52
C GLU A 32 3.44 -4.64 -3.08
N ASN A 33 4.34 -4.93 -4.01
CA ASN A 33 5.77 -5.07 -3.71
C ASN A 33 6.36 -3.76 -3.16
N ALA A 34 5.98 -2.60 -3.73
CA ALA A 34 6.47 -1.31 -3.23
C ALA A 34 6.01 -1.01 -1.80
N ILE A 35 4.87 -1.54 -1.36
CA ILE A 35 4.32 -1.33 -0.02
C ILE A 35 4.88 -2.38 0.94
N PHE A 36 4.69 -3.66 0.67
CA PHE A 36 4.97 -4.73 1.62
C PHE A 36 6.43 -5.19 1.63
N GLU A 37 7.20 -4.91 0.57
CA GLU A 37 8.63 -5.20 0.57
C GLU A 37 9.49 -4.02 1.03
N ASN A 38 8.88 -2.85 1.25
CA ASN A 38 9.56 -1.66 1.77
C ASN A 38 10.31 -1.96 3.08
N GLN A 39 11.59 -1.58 3.12
CA GLN A 39 12.45 -1.88 4.26
C GLN A 39 12.04 -1.09 5.51
N ASP A 40 11.67 0.18 5.38
CA ASP A 40 11.23 0.99 6.53
C ASP A 40 9.99 0.39 7.20
N LEU A 41 9.06 -0.18 6.42
CA LEU A 41 7.91 -0.91 6.96
C LEU A 41 8.35 -2.15 7.75
N LYS A 42 9.25 -2.95 7.18
CA LYS A 42 9.78 -4.16 7.85
C LYS A 42 10.50 -3.81 9.14
N ASP A 43 11.32 -2.76 9.12
CA ASP A 43 12.07 -2.27 10.28
C ASP A 43 11.12 -1.70 11.34
N ALA A 44 10.11 -0.94 10.95
CA ALA A 44 9.09 -0.41 11.86
C ALA A 44 8.28 -1.54 12.52
N LEU A 45 7.84 -2.54 11.74
CA LEU A 45 7.17 -3.73 12.27
C LEU A 45 8.07 -4.47 13.27
N SER A 46 9.35 -4.66 12.94
CA SER A 46 10.30 -5.32 13.82
C SER A 46 10.50 -4.54 15.13
N ALA A 47 10.79 -3.25 15.04
CA ALA A 47 11.07 -2.39 16.19
C ALA A 47 9.87 -2.29 17.14
N CYS A 48 8.65 -2.24 16.60
CA CYS A 48 7.43 -2.10 17.40
C CYS A 48 7.01 -3.37 18.14
N LYS A 49 7.64 -4.52 17.86
CA LYS A 49 7.47 -5.72 18.71
C LYS A 49 8.09 -5.54 20.09
N SER A 50 9.15 -4.75 20.20
CA SER A 50 9.83 -4.47 21.47
C SER A 50 9.27 -3.25 22.19
N ASP A 51 8.36 -2.49 21.57
CA ASP A 51 7.62 -1.42 22.25
C ASP A 51 6.69 -2.04 23.31
N PRO A 52 6.67 -1.56 24.57
CA PRO A 52 5.85 -2.16 25.62
C PRO A 52 4.35 -2.22 25.28
N LYS A 53 3.80 -1.17 24.65
CA LYS A 53 2.38 -1.14 24.26
C LYS A 53 2.13 -2.01 23.04
N GLY A 54 3.04 -2.01 22.08
CA GLY A 54 3.01 -2.90 20.93
C GLY A 54 3.05 -4.38 21.32
N SER A 55 3.98 -4.75 22.20
CA SER A 55 4.11 -6.11 22.72
C SER A 55 2.87 -6.55 23.49
N ALA A 56 2.31 -5.69 24.34
CA ALA A 56 1.09 -5.99 25.07
C ALA A 56 -0.11 -6.19 24.12
N ALA A 57 -0.24 -5.37 23.08
CA ALA A 57 -1.27 -5.52 22.06
C ALA A 57 -1.13 -6.84 21.28
N LEU A 58 0.09 -7.23 20.89
CA LEU A 58 0.33 -8.50 20.21
C LEU A 58 0.02 -9.71 21.11
N ALA A 59 0.35 -9.62 22.41
CA ALA A 59 -0.01 -10.65 23.37
C ALA A 59 -1.54 -10.77 23.53
N ALA A 60 -2.24 -9.64 23.65
CA ALA A 60 -3.70 -9.60 23.74
C ALA A 60 -4.37 -10.17 22.47
N LEU A 61 -3.82 -9.86 21.29
CA LEU A 61 -4.28 -10.41 20.02
C LEU A 61 -4.15 -11.94 19.99
N ALA A 62 -3.02 -12.49 20.45
CA ALA A 62 -2.77 -13.93 20.51
C ALA A 62 -3.71 -14.67 21.48
N LEU A 63 -4.12 -14.02 22.57
CA LEU A 63 -5.07 -14.56 23.55
C LEU A 63 -6.53 -14.49 23.10
N THR A 64 -6.84 -13.65 22.11
CA THR A 64 -8.20 -13.47 21.62
C THR A 64 -8.52 -14.55 20.57
N ALA A 65 -9.33 -15.55 20.95
CA ALA A 65 -9.63 -16.70 20.08
C ALA A 65 -10.17 -16.33 18.69
N THR A 66 -11.01 -15.28 18.60
CA THR A 66 -11.55 -14.79 17.33
C THR A 66 -10.52 -14.10 16.43
N CYS A 67 -9.38 -13.68 16.99
CA CYS A 67 -8.28 -13.04 16.27
C CYS A 67 -7.14 -14.01 15.94
N ARG A 68 -7.33 -15.31 16.17
CA ARG A 68 -6.35 -16.33 15.82
C ARG A 68 -6.15 -16.33 14.29
N GLY A 69 -4.91 -16.11 13.86
CA GLY A 69 -4.58 -15.99 12.43
C GLY A 69 -4.87 -14.61 11.82
N TYR A 70 -5.09 -13.58 12.65
CA TYR A 70 -5.23 -12.22 12.18
C TYR A 70 -4.01 -11.78 11.34
N ASN A 71 -4.30 -11.18 10.18
CA ASN A 71 -3.30 -10.72 9.24
C ASN A 71 -3.41 -9.20 9.10
N PHE A 72 -2.33 -8.47 9.41
CA PHE A 72 -2.29 -7.00 9.33
C PHE A 72 -2.64 -6.46 7.93
N LYS A 73 -2.45 -7.27 6.88
CA LYS A 73 -2.83 -6.94 5.51
C LYS A 73 -4.33 -7.00 5.27
N VAL A 74 -5.15 -7.48 6.21
CA VAL A 74 -6.60 -7.56 6.02
C VAL A 74 -7.27 -6.76 7.13
N ALA A 75 -7.63 -5.51 6.84
CA ALA A 75 -8.43 -4.70 7.75
C ALA A 75 -9.83 -5.30 7.76
N ARG A 76 -10.29 -5.73 8.93
CA ARG A 76 -11.64 -6.28 9.08
C ARG A 76 -12.61 -5.27 9.68
N GLY A 77 -12.11 -4.14 10.18
CA GLY A 77 -12.89 -3.16 10.92
C GLY A 77 -13.49 -3.76 12.19
N ASP A 78 -12.91 -4.84 12.70
CA ASP A 78 -13.45 -5.62 13.80
C ASP A 78 -12.59 -5.44 15.07
N LYS A 79 -12.98 -6.19 16.12
CA LYS A 79 -12.31 -6.19 17.42
C LYS A 79 -10.80 -6.49 17.32
N CYS A 80 -10.33 -7.20 16.29
CA CYS A 80 -8.91 -7.50 16.12
C CYS A 80 -8.11 -6.28 15.67
N ASP A 81 -8.68 -5.43 14.80
CA ASP A 81 -8.09 -4.15 14.41
C ASP A 81 -7.94 -3.23 15.64
N GLU A 82 -8.94 -3.24 16.54
CA GLU A 82 -8.89 -2.47 17.79
C GLU A 82 -7.82 -2.98 18.77
N VAL A 83 -7.76 -4.31 18.98
CA VAL A 83 -6.78 -4.93 19.89
C VAL A 83 -5.36 -4.66 19.41
N VAL A 84 -5.11 -4.71 18.10
CA VAL A 84 -3.78 -4.48 17.53
C VAL A 84 -3.43 -3.00 17.32
N ALA A 85 -4.40 -2.09 17.46
CA ALA A 85 -4.22 -0.66 17.22
C ALA A 85 -2.99 -0.06 17.93
N PRO A 86 -2.64 -0.41 19.19
CA PRO A 86 -1.43 0.12 19.83
C PRO A 86 -0.13 -0.25 19.11
N TYR A 87 -0.03 -1.49 18.61
CA TYR A 87 1.13 -1.93 17.82
C TYR A 87 1.19 -1.21 16.48
N MET A 88 0.07 -1.16 15.74
CA MET A 88 0.02 -0.46 14.45
C MET A 88 0.20 1.06 14.59
N LYS A 89 -0.18 1.65 15.73
CA LYS A 89 0.13 3.04 16.08
C LYS A 89 1.63 3.27 16.23
N CYS A 90 2.36 2.37 16.90
CA CYS A 90 3.82 2.45 16.95
C CYS A 90 4.43 2.42 15.53
N VAL A 91 3.96 1.49 14.68
CA VAL A 91 4.45 1.35 13.30
C VAL A 91 4.18 2.63 12.51
N ALA A 92 2.97 3.18 12.60
CA ALA A 92 2.63 4.47 11.99
C ALA A 92 3.53 5.60 12.49
N GLY A 93 3.90 5.61 13.77
CA GLY A 93 4.83 6.60 14.34
C GLY A 93 6.22 6.52 13.72
N LYS A 94 6.76 5.30 13.58
CA LYS A 94 8.07 5.07 12.96
C LYS A 94 8.11 5.44 11.48
N LEU A 95 6.99 5.25 10.77
CA LEU A 95 6.84 5.64 9.36
C LEU A 95 6.49 7.12 9.17
N GLY A 96 6.34 7.89 10.26
CA GLY A 96 6.00 9.31 10.20
C GLY A 96 4.56 9.56 9.72
N TYR A 97 3.65 8.62 9.95
CA TYR A 97 2.23 8.73 9.62
C TYR A 97 1.38 9.20 10.80
N LEU A 98 1.96 9.49 11.97
CA LEU A 98 1.21 10.08 13.08
C LEU A 98 1.20 11.60 13.00
N LYS A 99 0.03 12.18 13.24
CA LYS A 99 -0.12 13.61 13.50
C LYS A 99 0.25 13.93 14.95
N ALA A 100 0.37 15.22 15.27
CA ALA A 100 0.71 15.70 16.61
C ALA A 100 -0.33 15.28 17.68
N ASP A 101 -1.61 15.16 17.30
CA ASP A 101 -2.69 14.66 18.18
C ASP A 101 -2.68 13.13 18.36
N GLY A 102 -1.72 12.44 17.72
CA GLY A 102 -1.57 10.99 17.76
C GLY A 102 -2.55 10.24 16.86
N SER A 103 -3.38 10.91 16.06
CA SER A 103 -4.19 10.29 15.01
C SER A 103 -3.34 9.95 13.77
N ILE A 104 -3.86 9.10 12.89
CA ILE A 104 -3.17 8.71 11.66
C ILE A 104 -3.39 9.76 10.55
N ASP A 105 -2.33 10.07 9.81
CA ASP A 105 -2.38 10.85 8.59
C ASP A 105 -2.69 9.95 7.40
N GLY A 106 -3.97 9.60 7.27
CA GLY A 106 -4.42 8.74 6.17
C GLY A 106 -4.20 9.36 4.79
N ALA A 107 -4.25 10.69 4.67
CA ALA A 107 -3.99 11.38 3.41
C ALA A 107 -2.54 11.18 2.96
N LYS A 108 -1.58 11.30 3.89
CA LYS A 108 -0.16 11.04 3.62
C LYS A 108 0.09 9.60 3.16
N ILE A 109 -0.52 8.62 3.82
CA ILE A 109 -0.39 7.20 3.47
C ILE A 109 -0.92 6.94 2.04
N LEU A 110 -2.13 7.42 1.75
CA LEU A 110 -2.75 7.21 0.45
C LEU A 110 -2.02 7.97 -0.66
N ALA A 111 -1.45 9.14 -0.37
CA ALA A 111 -0.59 9.85 -1.30
C ALA A 111 0.68 9.04 -1.62
N GLN A 112 1.30 8.41 -0.62
CA GLN A 112 2.46 7.56 -0.82
C GLN A 112 2.14 6.32 -1.66
N TYR A 113 1.05 5.61 -1.36
CA TYR A 113 0.64 4.46 -2.17
C TYR A 113 0.31 4.86 -3.61
N ARG A 114 -0.38 6.00 -3.78
CA ARG A 114 -0.66 6.57 -5.11
C ARG A 114 0.62 6.90 -5.86
N SER A 115 1.64 7.43 -5.18
CA SER A 115 2.93 7.77 -5.81
C SER A 115 3.60 6.53 -6.41
N TYR A 116 3.47 5.37 -5.78
CA TYR A 116 3.97 4.11 -6.31
C TYR A 116 3.23 3.72 -7.60
N ALA A 117 1.92 3.92 -7.66
CA ALA A 117 1.15 3.69 -8.87
C ALA A 117 1.54 4.68 -9.99
N VAL A 118 1.65 5.97 -9.66
CA VAL A 118 2.04 7.03 -10.62
C VAL A 118 3.41 6.77 -11.23
N ALA A 119 4.38 6.33 -10.44
CA ALA A 119 5.72 5.98 -10.91
C ALA A 119 5.72 4.83 -11.95
N ARG A 120 4.63 4.08 -12.05
CA ARG A 120 4.45 2.96 -13.00
C ARG A 120 3.59 3.33 -14.22
N GLY A 121 3.16 4.58 -14.33
CA GLY A 121 2.45 5.13 -15.49
C GLY A 121 0.97 5.40 -15.29
N SER A 122 0.35 5.97 -16.33
CA SER A 122 -1.03 6.45 -16.30
C SER A 122 -2.07 5.34 -16.09
N ILE A 123 -1.86 4.16 -16.69
CA ILE A 123 -2.74 2.99 -16.49
C ILE A 123 -2.75 2.59 -15.02
N CYS A 124 -1.57 2.43 -14.42
CA CYS A 124 -1.41 2.11 -13.01
C CYS A 124 -2.07 3.14 -12.08
N ARG A 125 -1.89 4.43 -12.37
CA ARG A 125 -2.57 5.51 -11.66
C ARG A 125 -4.09 5.37 -11.76
N ASN A 126 -4.63 5.06 -12.94
CA ASN A 126 -6.08 4.90 -13.13
C ASN A 126 -6.61 3.68 -12.37
N GLU A 127 -5.88 2.55 -12.37
CA GLU A 127 -6.20 1.37 -11.55
C GLU A 127 -6.23 1.73 -10.06
N TYR A 128 -5.23 2.47 -9.58
CA TYR A 128 -5.17 2.94 -8.19
C TYR A 128 -6.35 3.87 -7.86
N ASP A 129 -6.62 4.85 -8.71
CA ASP A 129 -7.71 5.80 -8.50
C ASP A 129 -9.09 5.09 -8.52
N PHE A 130 -9.25 4.02 -9.31
CA PHE A 130 -10.39 3.11 -9.20
C PHE A 130 -10.44 2.40 -7.85
N GLY A 131 -9.34 1.80 -7.40
CA GLY A 131 -9.27 1.15 -6.10
C GLY A 131 -9.59 2.10 -4.95
N ALA A 132 -9.07 3.34 -5.00
CA ALA A 132 -9.34 4.37 -3.99
C ALA A 132 -10.82 4.76 -3.92
N ARG A 133 -11.51 4.83 -5.06
CA ARG A 133 -12.97 5.04 -5.09
C ARG A 133 -13.74 3.86 -4.51
N HIS A 134 -13.30 2.63 -4.79
CA HIS A 134 -13.97 1.42 -4.32
C HIS A 134 -13.79 1.22 -2.80
N CYS A 135 -12.56 1.39 -2.31
CA CYS A 135 -12.20 1.14 -0.93
C CYS A 135 -12.51 2.31 0.01
N GLY A 136 -12.64 3.52 -0.53
CA GLY A 136 -12.69 4.75 0.24
C GLY A 136 -11.32 5.17 0.78
N THR A 137 -11.26 6.38 1.32
CA THR A 137 -9.99 7.04 1.72
C THR A 137 -9.77 7.11 3.23
N SER A 138 -10.77 6.75 4.04
CA SER A 138 -10.64 6.75 5.49
C SER A 138 -9.83 5.54 5.98
N ILE A 139 -8.98 5.75 7.00
CA ILE A 139 -8.25 4.69 7.68
C ILE A 139 -8.61 4.74 9.16
N SER A 140 -9.27 3.70 9.65
CA SER A 140 -9.64 3.54 11.06
C SER A 140 -8.67 2.62 11.78
N ASN A 141 -8.53 2.79 13.10
CA ASN A 141 -7.76 1.89 13.98
C ASN A 141 -6.33 1.58 13.51
N TYR A 142 -5.69 2.52 12.82
CA TYR A 142 -4.34 2.35 12.24
C TYR A 142 -4.24 1.15 11.28
N ALA A 143 -5.35 0.69 10.68
CA ALA A 143 -5.42 -0.46 9.78
C ALA A 143 -4.95 -0.12 8.34
N PHE A 144 -3.85 0.62 8.20
CA PHE A 144 -3.39 1.16 6.93
C PHE A 144 -2.81 0.11 5.97
N LEU A 145 -2.35 -1.03 6.48
CA LEU A 145 -1.93 -2.17 5.66
C LEU A 145 -3.14 -2.91 5.07
N GLY A 146 -4.20 -3.07 5.85
CA GLY A 146 -5.49 -3.56 5.35
C GLY A 146 -6.14 -2.65 4.32
N ARG A 147 -6.01 -1.33 4.50
CA ARG A 147 -6.38 -0.37 3.44
C ARG A 147 -5.58 -0.61 2.15
N ALA A 148 -4.27 -0.85 2.27
CA ALA A 148 -3.41 -1.15 1.12
C ALA A 148 -3.90 -2.38 0.34
N GLU A 149 -4.22 -3.47 1.04
CA GLU A 149 -4.70 -4.71 0.42
C GLU A 149 -6.04 -4.52 -0.32
N CYS A 150 -6.98 -3.77 0.26
CA CYS A 150 -8.22 -3.44 -0.43
C CYS A 150 -7.93 -2.73 -1.76
N LEU A 151 -7.05 -1.71 -1.74
CA LEU A 151 -6.67 -0.95 -2.93
C LEU A 151 -6.07 -1.89 -3.99
N ILE A 152 -5.12 -2.72 -3.60
CA ILE A 152 -4.43 -3.68 -4.48
C ILE A 152 -5.44 -4.66 -5.09
N THR A 153 -6.35 -5.21 -4.28
CA THR A 153 -7.40 -6.12 -4.75
C THR A 153 -8.31 -5.46 -5.77
N ALA A 154 -8.75 -4.23 -5.49
CA ALA A 154 -9.60 -3.47 -6.41
C ALA A 154 -8.86 -3.08 -7.71
N MET A 155 -7.55 -2.81 -7.66
CA MET A 155 -6.75 -2.55 -8.86
C MET A 155 -6.79 -3.74 -9.84
N TYR A 156 -6.69 -4.97 -9.34
CA TYR A 156 -6.81 -6.16 -10.20
C TYR A 156 -8.18 -6.26 -10.89
N GLN A 157 -9.22 -5.68 -10.30
CA GLN A 157 -10.61 -5.69 -10.80
C GLN A 157 -10.93 -4.53 -11.75
N TYR A 158 -10.02 -3.56 -11.95
CA TYR A 158 -10.25 -2.35 -12.75
C TYR A 158 -10.72 -2.66 -14.20
N PRO A 159 -11.92 -2.30 -14.66
CA PRO A 159 -12.45 -2.80 -15.93
C PRO A 159 -11.70 -2.35 -17.21
N GLY A 160 -10.98 -1.23 -17.18
CA GLY A 160 -10.32 -0.64 -18.36
C GLY A 160 -10.70 0.82 -18.52
#